data_AF-A0A4Y2L966-F1
#
_entry.id   AF-A0A4Y2L966-F1
#
_cell.length_a   1.000
_cell.length_b   1.000
_cell.length_c   1.000
_cell.angle_alpha   90.00
_cell.angle_beta   90.00
_cell.angle_gamma   90.00
#
_symmetry.space_group_name_H-M   'P 1'
#
loop_
_entity.id
_entity.type
_entity.pdbx_description
1 polymer ?
#
loop_
_entity_poly.entity_id
_entity_poly.type
_entity_poly.pdbx_seq_one_letter_code
_entity_poly.pdbx_strand_id
1 'polypeptide(L)'
;MTSVELNDLVRDLDLSKSKAEISASRLQKLNLLEENVRMTSFRTRHLLFESFFRKEESLVFCCDIDGLLKELRIAHEPNEWRLFIDASKLSLKAVLLNNGVMV
;
A
#
# COMPACT_ATOMS: atom_id res chain seq x y z
N MET A 1 -23.29 -14.48 9.30
CA MET A 1 -22.15 -13.73 9.87
C MET A 1 -22.20 -12.30 9.36
N THR A 2 -22.20 -11.35 10.29
CA THR A 2 -22.23 -9.91 10.01
C THR A 2 -20.88 -9.42 9.48
N SER A 3 -20.82 -8.18 8.98
CA SER A 3 -19.54 -7.55 8.61
C SER A 3 -18.61 -7.33 9.82
N VAL A 4 -19.17 -7.14 11.02
CA VAL A 4 -18.39 -6.94 12.25
C VAL A 4 -17.68 -8.22 12.63
N GLU A 5 -18.40 -9.34 12.67
CA GLU A 5 -17.84 -10.66 12.96
C GLU A 5 -16.77 -11.07 11.93
N LEU A 6 -16.99 -10.76 10.65
CA LEU A 6 -15.99 -11.01 9.60
C LEU A 6 -14.71 -10.19 9.84
N ASN A 7 -14.84 -8.92 10.22
CA ASN A 7 -13.69 -8.05 10.50
C ASN A 7 -12.93 -8.49 11.76
N ASP A 8 -13.66 -8.90 12.80
CA ASP A 8 -13.07 -9.45 14.02
C ASP A 8 -12.32 -10.75 13.70
N LEU A 9 -12.89 -11.64 12.89
CA LEU A 9 -12.22 -12.87 12.44
C LEU A 9 -10.93 -12.57 11.67
N VAL A 10 -10.94 -11.59 10.76
CA VAL A 10 -9.75 -11.17 10.00
C VAL A 10 -8.66 -10.64 10.93
N ARG A 11 -9.04 -9.87 11.96
CA ARG A 11 -8.11 -9.32 12.96
C ARG A 11 -7.55 -10.40 13.87
N ASP A 12 -8.41 -11.25 14.43
CA ASP A 12 -8.04 -12.24 15.44
C ASP A 12 -7.15 -13.35 14.86
N LEU A 13 -7.30 -13.63 13.55
CA LEU A 13 -6.44 -14.56 12.80
C LEU A 13 -5.23 -13.89 12.13
N ASP A 14 -5.03 -12.58 12.32
CA ASP A 14 -3.98 -11.76 11.68
C ASP A 14 -3.84 -12.05 10.16
N LEU A 15 -4.98 -12.05 9.45
CA LEU A 15 -4.99 -12.42 8.04
C LEU A 15 -4.38 -11.30 7.19
N SER A 16 -3.48 -11.69 6.26
CA SER A 16 -3.08 -10.79 5.18
C SER A 16 -4.29 -10.40 4.33
N LYS A 17 -4.21 -9.25 3.66
CA LYS A 17 -5.24 -8.75 2.74
C LYS A 17 -5.74 -9.82 1.76
N SER A 18 -4.81 -10.55 1.15
CA SER A 18 -5.12 -11.64 0.21
C SER A 18 -5.83 -12.83 0.87
N LYS A 19 -5.39 -13.24 2.07
CA LYS A 19 -6.03 -14.33 2.81
C LYS A 19 -7.43 -13.94 3.29
N ALA A 20 -7.60 -12.71 3.77
CA ALA A 20 -8.89 -12.18 4.17
C ALA A 20 -9.90 -12.19 3.00
N GLU A 21 -9.48 -11.77 1.81
CA GLU A 21 -10.32 -11.76 0.61
C GLU A 21 -10.74 -13.19 0.19
N ILE A 22 -9.79 -14.14 0.20
CA ILE A 22 -10.06 -15.55 -0.11
C ILE A 22 -11.04 -16.16 0.93
N SER A 23 -10.80 -15.91 2.22
CA SER A 23 -11.65 -16.41 3.30
C SER A 23 -13.07 -15.88 3.19
N ALA A 24 -13.23 -14.56 3.02
CA ALA A 24 -14.54 -13.94 2.85
C ALA A 24 -15.26 -14.48 1.60
N SER A 25 -14.55 -14.69 0.48
CA SER A 25 -15.14 -15.24 -0.75
C SER A 25 -15.65 -16.66 -0.57
N ARG A 26 -14.92 -17.49 0.18
CA ARG A 26 -15.35 -18.85 0.53
C ARG A 26 -16.56 -18.84 1.45
N LEU A 27 -16.59 -17.98 2.46
CA LEU A 27 -17.72 -17.83 3.37
C LEU A 27 -18.99 -17.36 2.65
N GLN A 28 -18.83 -16.46 1.66
CA GLN A 28 -19.92 -16.05 0.79
C GLN A 28 -20.47 -17.22 -0.03
N LYS A 29 -19.60 -18.02 -0.66
CA LYS A 29 -20.01 -19.20 -1.46
C LYS A 29 -20.72 -20.27 -0.62
N LEU A 30 -20.41 -20.34 0.68
CA LEU A 30 -21.06 -21.24 1.63
C LEU A 30 -22.36 -20.66 2.23
N ASN A 31 -22.78 -19.46 1.80
CA ASN A 31 -23.94 -18.73 2.35
C ASN A 31 -23.83 -18.49 3.87
N LEU A 32 -22.61 -18.29 4.38
CA LEU A 32 -22.35 -18.02 5.80
C LEU A 32 -22.31 -16.52 6.13
N LEU A 33 -22.34 -15.65 5.10
CA LEU A 33 -22.42 -14.20 5.23
C LEU A 33 -23.86 -13.72 5.11
N GLU A 34 -24.21 -12.65 5.81
CA GLU A 34 -25.48 -11.96 5.58
C GLU A 34 -25.52 -11.32 4.18
N GLU A 35 -26.71 -11.22 3.59
CA GLU A 35 -26.92 -10.79 2.20
C GLU A 35 -26.46 -9.34 1.93
N ASN A 36 -26.50 -8.48 2.96
CA ASN A 36 -26.06 -7.09 2.92
C ASN A 36 -24.54 -6.92 3.07
N VAL A 37 -23.78 -7.99 3.34
CA VAL A 37 -22.33 -7.93 3.47
C VAL A 37 -21.70 -7.75 2.09
N ARG A 38 -21.21 -6.53 1.84
CA ARG A 38 -20.48 -6.21 0.62
C ARG A 38 -19.00 -6.53 0.80
N MET A 39 -18.49 -7.40 -0.06
CA MET A 39 -17.06 -7.63 -0.19
C MET A 39 -16.45 -6.68 -1.22
N THR A 40 -15.28 -6.13 -0.89
CA THR A 40 -14.49 -5.32 -1.82
C THR A 40 -13.08 -5.88 -1.93
N SER A 41 -12.55 -5.94 -3.14
CA SER A 41 -11.17 -6.36 -3.40
C SER A 41 -10.17 -5.25 -3.13
N PHE A 42 -8.95 -5.62 -2.73
CA PHE A 42 -7.88 -4.66 -2.56
C PHE A 42 -7.35 -4.17 -3.92
N ARG A 43 -7.07 -2.86 -4.01
CA ARG A 43 -6.48 -2.28 -5.23
C ARG A 43 -5.02 -2.74 -5.37
N THR A 44 -4.68 -3.24 -6.55
CA THR A 44 -3.34 -3.69 -6.93
C THR A 44 -2.45 -2.58 -7.51
N ARG A 45 -2.88 -1.31 -7.45
CA ARG A 45 -2.10 -0.16 -7.98
C ARG A 45 -0.71 -0.04 -7.37
N HIS A 46 -0.51 -0.51 -6.14
CA HIS A 46 0.79 -0.50 -5.48
C HIS A 46 1.82 -1.42 -6.17
N LEU A 47 1.36 -2.47 -6.88
CA LEU A 47 2.24 -3.38 -7.62
C LEU A 47 2.99 -2.67 -8.76
N LEU A 48 2.41 -1.60 -9.31
CA LEU A 48 3.07 -0.77 -10.33
C LEU A 48 4.33 -0.08 -9.79
N PHE A 49 4.38 0.16 -8.48
CA PHE A 49 5.48 0.86 -7.84
C PHE A 49 6.44 -0.07 -7.11
N GLU A 50 6.07 -1.34 -6.90
CA GLU A 50 6.82 -2.29 -6.08
C GLU A 50 8.25 -2.48 -6.59
N SER A 51 8.47 -2.45 -7.91
CA SER A 51 9.79 -2.57 -8.52
C SER A 51 10.75 -1.40 -8.20
N PHE A 52 10.24 -0.24 -7.79
CA PHE A 52 11.07 0.92 -7.42
C PHE A 52 11.53 0.88 -5.96
N PHE A 53 11.07 -0.10 -5.18
CA PHE A 53 11.44 -0.27 -3.79
C PHE A 53 12.23 -1.56 -3.59
N ARG A 54 13.22 -1.50 -2.71
CA ARG A 54 13.94 -2.68 -2.24
C ARG A 54 13.68 -2.87 -0.76
N LYS A 55 13.51 -4.13 -0.38
CA LYS A 55 13.44 -4.55 1.02
C LYS A 55 14.72 -5.29 1.38
N GLU A 56 15.46 -4.76 2.33
CA GLU A 56 16.64 -5.39 2.92
C GLU A 56 16.39 -5.54 4.42
N GLU A 57 16.35 -6.79 4.90
CA GLU A 57 15.99 -7.12 6.28
C GLU A 57 14.64 -6.50 6.71
N SER A 58 14.69 -5.52 7.63
CA SER A 58 13.55 -4.76 8.15
C SER A 58 13.38 -3.39 7.49
N LEU A 59 14.32 -2.99 6.63
CA LEU A 59 14.32 -1.71 5.94
C LEU A 59 13.68 -1.83 4.56
N VAL A 60 12.84 -0.85 4.22
CA VAL A 60 12.29 -0.67 2.88
C VAL A 60 12.70 0.70 2.42
N PHE A 61 13.38 0.79 1.28
CA PHE A 61 13.82 2.05 0.71
C PHE A 61 13.54 2.08 -0.79
N CYS A 62 13.34 3.28 -1.34
CA CYS A 62 13.23 3.48 -2.78
C CYS A 62 14.62 3.36 -3.41
N CYS A 63 14.80 2.41 -4.32
CA CYS A 63 16.07 2.17 -5.01
C CYS A 63 16.14 2.82 -6.41
N ASP A 64 15.01 3.27 -6.94
CA ASP A 64 14.92 3.95 -8.24
C ASP A 64 13.93 5.14 -8.16
N ILE A 65 14.46 6.29 -7.72
CA ILE A 65 13.69 7.53 -7.54
C ILE A 65 13.24 8.08 -8.90
N ASP A 66 14.12 8.03 -9.92
CA ASP A 66 13.83 8.52 -11.27
C ASP A 66 12.67 7.76 -11.88
N GLY A 67 12.71 6.42 -11.82
CA GLY A 67 11.65 5.55 -12.30
C GLY A 67 10.33 5.78 -11.57
N LEU A 68 10.38 5.91 -10.24
CA LEU A 68 9.19 6.19 -9.43
C LEU A 68 8.53 7.53 -9.82
N LEU A 69 9.32 8.60 -9.93
CA LEU A 69 8.80 9.93 -10.29
C LEU A 69 8.26 9.96 -11.72
N LYS A 70 8.94 9.29 -12.64
CA LYS A 70 8.46 9.13 -14.02
C LYS A 70 7.12 8.40 -14.08
N GLU A 71 6.95 7.31 -13.33
CA GLU A 71 5.68 6.58 -13.25
C GLU A 71 4.56 7.44 -12.63
N LEU A 72 4.91 8.29 -11.66
CA LEU A 72 4.02 9.28 -11.08
C LEU A 72 3.76 10.50 -11.99
N ARG A 73 4.43 10.58 -13.15
CA ARG A 73 4.38 11.72 -14.10
C ARG A 73 4.85 13.04 -13.49
N ILE A 74 5.84 12.96 -12.61
CA ILE A 74 6.51 14.09 -12.00
C ILE A 74 7.89 14.19 -12.68
N ALA A 75 8.22 15.34 -13.25
CA ALA A 75 9.59 15.59 -13.74
C ALA A 75 10.56 15.43 -12.56
N HIS A 76 11.77 14.91 -12.75
CA HIS A 76 12.76 14.79 -11.68
C HIS A 76 13.93 15.75 -11.92
N GLU A 77 14.16 16.72 -11.04
CA GLU A 77 15.31 17.64 -11.09
C GLU A 77 16.22 17.42 -9.86
N PRO A 78 17.08 16.39 -9.85
CA PRO A 78 17.89 16.03 -8.68
C PRO A 78 18.86 17.14 -8.22
N ASN A 79 19.16 18.10 -9.10
CA ASN A 79 19.99 19.27 -8.76
C ASN A 79 19.22 20.27 -7.89
N GLU A 80 17.91 20.38 -8.08
CA GLU A 80 17.06 21.38 -7.43
C GLU A 80 16.34 20.84 -6.20
N TRP A 81 16.12 19.54 -6.08
CA TRP A 81 15.37 19.00 -4.95
C TRP A 81 15.90 17.69 -4.42
N ARG A 82 15.60 17.46 -3.15
CA ARG A 82 15.81 16.19 -2.47
C ARG A 82 14.46 15.62 -2.06
N LEU A 83 14.19 14.40 -2.51
CA LEU A 83 13.02 13.62 -2.16
C LEU A 83 13.33 12.75 -0.94
N PHE A 84 12.63 12.97 0.17
CA PHE A 84 12.68 12.11 1.34
C PHE A 84 11.40 11.28 1.38
N ILE A 85 11.54 9.96 1.25
CA ILE A 85 10.41 9.03 1.35
C ILE A 85 10.50 8.32 2.71
N ASP A 86 9.49 8.55 3.54
CA ASP A 86 9.24 7.77 4.75
C ASP A 86 8.06 6.84 4.49
N ALA A 87 8.27 5.54 4.67
CA ALA A 87 7.26 4.52 4.42
C ALA A 87 6.96 3.75 5.71
N SER A 88 5.69 3.69 6.06
CA SER A 88 5.15 2.81 7.10
C SER A 88 4.17 1.80 6.49
N LYS A 89 3.83 0.75 7.24
CA LYS A 89 2.77 -0.21 6.82
C LYS A 89 1.42 0.46 6.52
N LEU A 90 1.17 1.65 7.08
CA LEU A 90 -0.12 2.35 7.02
C LEU A 90 -0.11 3.58 6.09
N SER A 91 1.05 4.16 5.81
CA SER A 91 1.15 5.38 4.99
C SER A 91 2.53 5.51 4.35
N LEU A 92 2.55 6.04 3.12
CA LEU A 92 3.74 6.51 2.42
C LEU A 92 3.72 8.04 2.49
N LYS A 93 4.76 8.63 3.07
CA LYS A 93 4.96 10.08 3.12
C LYS A 93 6.18 10.42 2.28
N ALA A 94 6.04 11.44 1.45
CA ALA A 94 7.14 12.00 0.68
C ALA A 94 7.26 13.48 1.02
N VAL A 95 8.47 13.93 1.33
CA VAL A 95 8.80 15.35 1.51
C VAL A 95 9.71 15.75 0.36
N LEU A 96 9.29 16.76 -0.37
CA LEU A 96 10.11 17.43 -1.38
C LEU A 96 10.77 18.65 -0.77
N LEU A 97 12.09 18.64 -0.67
CA LEU A 97 12.85 19.83 -0.28
C LEU A 97 13.43 20.46 -1.54
N ASN A 98 13.20 21.76 -1.73
CA ASN A 98 13.89 22.56 -2.75
C ASN A 98 15.24 23.05 -2.19
N ASN A 99 16.30 22.91 -2.97
CA ASN A 99 17.66 23.30 -2.65
C ASN A 99 17.90 24.82 -2.83
N GLY A 100 16.94 25.57 -3.40
CA GLY A 100 16.90 27.05 -3.36
C GLY A 100 16.01 27.53 -2.20
N VAL A 101 16.42 28.41 -1.29
CA VAL A 101 17.50 29.41 -1.32
C VAL A 101 18.05 29.58 0.11
N MET A 102 19.37 29.52 0.31
CA MET A 102 19.99 30.31 1.39
C MET A 102 19.95 31.77 0.93
N VAL A 103 18.95 32.54 1.37
CA VAL A 103 19.05 34.01 1.40
C VAL A 103 19.54 34.40 2.78
#